data_AF-A0A8B2S9E8-F1
#
_entry.id   AF-A0A8B2S9E8-F1
#
_cell.length_a   1.000
_cell.length_b   1.000
_cell.length_c   1.000
_cell.angle_alpha   90.00
_cell.angle_beta   90.00
_cell.angle_gamma   90.00
#
_symmetry.space_group_name_H-M   'P 1'
#
loop_
_entity.id
_entity.type
_entity.pdbx_description
1 polymer ?
#
loop_
_entity_poly.entity_id
_entity_poly.type
_entity_poly.pdbx_seq_one_letter_code
_entity_poly.pdbx_strand_id
1 'polypeptide(L)'
;MKRAELDVVVLGEDLPNEGLVKGTIGTIVMVFNTPTLAYLVEFCDEEGRTIAMPALLPAQLKSYFTPNILKTLLVDNNFPVANPVDPDVIADLMRNAAPAEWDAQKRRVYEDIQRLMINRLDYSGMFEIMDGLEYNGLTLYSLAQAENGEPVWSNIYIRNVEIRDNDIYVDPNLTDKVLIGEDAMSVFAYNFKDDCFEIRDKASTEFAIESHVNFSEMLSALIDTMN
;
A
#
# COMPACT_ATOMS: atom_id res chain seq x y z
N MET A 1 -13.55 6.03 10.97
CA MET A 1 -12.98 7.29 11.54
C MET A 1 -13.89 8.49 11.28
N LYS A 2 -13.94 9.48 12.20
CA LYS A 2 -14.59 10.77 11.95
C LYS A 2 -13.65 11.62 11.09
N ARG A 3 -14.11 12.06 9.92
CA ARG A 3 -13.33 12.90 9.00
C ARG A 3 -13.38 14.38 9.41
N ALA A 4 -12.30 15.10 9.12
CA ALA A 4 -12.09 16.52 9.41
C ALA A 4 -11.77 17.32 8.13
N GLU A 5 -11.69 18.64 8.26
CA GLU A 5 -11.21 19.51 7.18
C GLU A 5 -9.77 19.15 6.83
N LEU A 6 -9.43 19.27 5.54
CA LEU A 6 -8.17 18.89 4.91
C LEU A 6 -7.92 17.37 4.80
N ASP A 7 -8.82 16.52 5.31
CA ASP A 7 -8.75 15.09 5.02
C ASP A 7 -8.96 14.84 3.52
N VAL A 8 -8.15 13.94 2.98
CA VAL A 8 -8.27 13.46 1.61
C VAL A 8 -9.21 12.26 1.58
N VAL A 9 -10.13 12.23 0.61
CA VAL A 9 -11.18 11.22 0.47
C VAL A 9 -11.31 10.76 -0.97
N VAL A 10 -11.86 9.57 -1.16
CA VAL A 10 -12.20 9.04 -2.48
C VAL A 10 -13.71 9.01 -2.65
N LEU A 11 -14.20 9.48 -3.79
CA LEU A 11 -15.61 9.42 -4.13
C LEU A 11 -16.05 7.96 -4.34
N GLY A 12 -17.10 7.54 -3.62
CA GLY A 12 -17.58 6.16 -3.59
C GLY A 12 -18.54 5.76 -4.73
N GLU A 13 -19.06 6.74 -5.48
CA GLU A 13 -20.06 6.55 -6.54
C GLU A 13 -19.92 7.60 -7.65
N ASP A 14 -20.53 7.36 -8.82
CA ASP A 14 -20.52 8.33 -9.90
C ASP A 14 -21.48 9.49 -9.63
N LEU A 15 -21.04 10.72 -9.88
CA LEU A 15 -21.88 11.93 -9.83
C LEU A 15 -21.84 12.63 -11.19
N PRO A 16 -22.55 12.09 -12.21
CA PRO A 16 -22.43 12.55 -13.59
C PRO A 16 -22.85 14.01 -13.79
N ASN A 17 -23.78 14.51 -12.97
CA ASN A 17 -24.20 15.92 -13.01
C ASN A 17 -23.11 16.89 -12.55
N GLU A 18 -22.17 16.43 -11.74
CA GLU A 18 -21.01 17.19 -11.25
C GLU A 18 -19.75 16.92 -12.10
N GLY A 19 -19.85 16.04 -13.11
CA GLY A 19 -18.70 15.60 -13.90
C GLY A 19 -17.71 14.72 -13.14
N LEU A 20 -18.12 14.10 -12.03
CA LEU A 20 -17.26 13.26 -11.19
C LEU A 20 -17.56 11.78 -11.39
N VAL A 21 -16.51 10.97 -11.36
CA VAL A 21 -16.60 9.50 -11.41
C VAL A 21 -16.17 8.89 -10.08
N LYS A 22 -16.71 7.72 -9.76
CA LYS A 22 -16.27 6.91 -8.63
C LYS A 22 -14.76 6.71 -8.70
N GLY A 23 -14.09 6.86 -7.56
CA GLY A 23 -12.62 6.80 -7.48
C GLY A 23 -11.95 8.17 -7.56
N THR A 24 -12.66 9.24 -7.92
CA THR A 24 -12.05 10.59 -7.94
C THR A 24 -11.63 11.00 -6.53
N ILE A 25 -10.40 11.51 -6.40
CA ILE A 25 -9.83 11.96 -5.12
C ILE A 25 -10.24 13.42 -4.89
N GLY A 26 -10.67 13.74 -3.67
CA GLY A 26 -11.02 15.10 -3.26
C GLY A 26 -10.54 15.41 -1.85
N THR A 27 -10.65 16.68 -1.47
CA THR A 27 -10.26 17.17 -0.14
C THR A 27 -11.47 17.78 0.56
N ILE A 28 -11.67 17.43 1.82
CA ILE A 28 -12.74 18.02 2.63
C ILE A 28 -12.36 19.48 2.94
N VAL A 29 -13.15 20.43 2.47
CA VAL A 29 -12.93 21.87 2.74
C VAL A 29 -13.82 22.41 3.86
N MET A 30 -14.92 21.71 4.19
CA MET A 30 -15.80 22.10 5.29
C MET A 30 -16.58 20.90 5.83
N VAL A 31 -16.78 20.85 7.15
CA VAL A 31 -17.61 19.84 7.82
C VAL A 31 -18.94 20.44 8.29
N PHE A 32 -20.05 19.96 7.74
CA PHE A 32 -21.40 20.29 8.21
C PHE A 32 -21.82 19.31 9.31
N ASN A 33 -22.31 19.82 10.45
CA ASN A 33 -22.80 18.99 11.55
C ASN A 33 -24.32 19.11 11.76
N THR A 34 -25.01 19.99 11.03
CA THR A 34 -26.43 20.31 11.24
C THR A 34 -27.08 20.66 9.90
N PRO A 35 -28.27 20.10 9.56
CA PRO A 35 -29.07 19.15 10.34
C PRO A 35 -28.50 17.73 10.39
N THR A 36 -27.60 17.38 9.47
CA THR A 36 -26.94 16.07 9.38
C THR A 36 -25.46 16.24 9.06
N LEU A 37 -24.66 15.22 9.38
CA LEU A 37 -23.25 15.20 9.01
C LEU A 37 -23.10 15.14 7.48
N ALA A 38 -22.38 16.09 6.91
CA ALA A 38 -21.99 16.12 5.51
C ALA A 38 -20.65 16.83 5.34
N TYR A 39 -20.02 16.62 4.21
CA TYR A 39 -18.70 17.15 3.89
C TYR A 39 -18.77 17.93 2.60
N LEU A 40 -18.37 19.20 2.63
CA LEU A 40 -18.08 19.91 1.40
C LEU A 40 -16.73 19.42 0.91
N VAL A 41 -16.68 18.80 -0.26
CA VAL A 41 -15.46 18.19 -0.80
C VAL A 41 -15.10 18.88 -2.10
N GLU A 42 -13.90 19.43 -2.18
CA GLU A 42 -13.37 19.97 -3.42
C GLU A 42 -12.68 18.86 -4.22
N PHE A 43 -13.07 18.72 -5.48
CA PHE A 43 -12.43 17.85 -6.46
C PHE A 43 -11.75 18.73 -7.50
N CYS A 44 -10.47 18.46 -7.77
CA CYS A 44 -9.68 19.21 -8.74
C CYS A 44 -9.21 18.32 -9.89
N ASP A 45 -8.95 18.93 -11.04
CA ASP A 45 -8.23 18.28 -12.13
C ASP A 45 -6.71 18.23 -11.85
N GLU A 46 -5.95 17.63 -12.77
CA GLU A 46 -4.49 17.50 -12.66
C GLU A 46 -3.75 18.85 -12.64
N GLU A 47 -4.39 19.93 -13.08
CA GLU A 47 -3.85 21.30 -13.04
C GLU A 47 -4.21 22.03 -11.73
N GLY A 48 -4.92 21.36 -10.81
CA GLY A 48 -5.38 21.93 -9.55
C GLY A 48 -6.62 22.83 -9.69
N ARG A 49 -7.30 22.81 -10.84
CA ARG A 49 -8.55 23.57 -11.03
C ARG A 49 -9.72 22.78 -10.49
N THR A 50 -10.59 23.44 -9.73
CA THR A 50 -11.81 22.84 -9.21
C THR A 50 -12.70 22.33 -10.36
N ILE A 51 -12.99 21.03 -10.35
CA ILE A 51 -13.99 20.38 -11.19
C ILE A 51 -15.38 20.62 -10.59
N ALA A 52 -15.54 20.28 -9.31
CA ALA A 52 -16.79 20.43 -8.56
C ALA A 52 -16.52 20.48 -7.06
N MET A 53 -17.49 21.00 -6.31
CA MET A 53 -17.41 21.08 -4.84
C MET A 53 -18.75 20.71 -4.17
N PRO A 54 -19.21 19.44 -4.30
CA PRO A 54 -20.50 19.02 -3.75
C PRO A 54 -20.45 18.82 -2.22
N ALA A 55 -21.62 18.92 -1.59
CA ALA A 55 -21.82 18.46 -0.21
C ALA A 55 -22.21 16.98 -0.21
N LEU A 56 -21.35 16.13 0.36
CA LEU A 56 -21.45 14.68 0.31
C LEU A 56 -21.71 14.07 1.70
N LEU A 57 -22.53 13.02 1.74
CA LEU A 57 -22.76 12.23 2.93
C LEU A 57 -21.56 11.31 3.22
N PRO A 58 -21.34 10.92 4.49
CA PRO A 58 -20.27 9.99 4.85
C PRO A 58 -20.25 8.70 4.02
N ALA A 59 -21.42 8.17 3.66
CA ALA A 59 -21.57 6.95 2.87
C ALA A 59 -21.12 7.09 1.40
N GLN A 60 -21.01 8.31 0.88
CA GLN A 60 -20.54 8.59 -0.48
C GLN A 60 -19.01 8.72 -0.54
N LEU A 61 -18.31 8.62 0.59
CA LEU A 61 -16.88 8.86 0.71
C LEU A 61 -16.16 7.65 1.31
N LYS A 62 -15.08 7.25 0.66
CA LYS A 62 -14.10 6.29 1.16
C LYS A 62 -12.85 7.01 1.68
N SER A 63 -12.09 6.32 2.53
CA SER A 63 -10.83 6.87 3.05
C SER A 63 -9.76 6.84 1.96
N TYR A 64 -8.82 7.78 2.00
CA TYR A 64 -7.64 7.76 1.14
C TYR A 64 -6.39 7.78 2.01
N PHE A 65 -5.52 6.79 1.83
CA PHE A 65 -4.29 6.63 2.58
C PHE A 65 -3.07 6.67 1.66
N THR A 66 -2.21 7.65 1.90
CA THR A 66 -0.81 7.60 1.48
C THR A 66 0.03 7.04 2.63
N PRO A 67 1.27 6.59 2.37
CA PRO A 67 2.16 6.16 3.45
C PRO A 67 2.35 7.23 4.55
N ASN A 68 2.38 8.51 4.19
CA ASN A 68 2.44 9.62 5.17
C ASN A 68 1.18 9.72 6.04
N ILE A 69 0.00 9.69 5.42
CA ILE A 69 -1.27 9.75 6.18
C ILE A 69 -1.37 8.55 7.11
N LEU A 70 -0.99 7.36 6.64
CA LEU A 70 -0.99 6.16 7.47
C LEU A 70 0.01 6.26 8.62
N LYS A 71 1.25 6.72 8.39
CA LYS A 71 2.22 6.96 9.46
C LYS A 71 1.68 7.90 10.54
N THR A 72 1.06 9.01 10.14
CA THR A 72 0.42 9.93 11.11
C THR A 72 -0.67 9.22 11.89
N LEU A 73 -1.55 8.47 11.23
CA LEU A 73 -2.60 7.70 11.89
C LEU A 73 -2.02 6.72 12.93
N LEU A 74 -0.97 5.98 12.58
CA LEU A 74 -0.33 5.02 13.50
C LEU A 74 0.25 5.72 14.73
N VAL A 75 0.99 6.81 14.53
CA VAL A 75 1.60 7.59 15.61
C VAL A 75 0.52 8.18 16.53
N ASP A 76 -0.53 8.78 15.97
CA ASP A 76 -1.62 9.39 16.72
C ASP A 76 -2.40 8.37 17.56
N ASN A 77 -2.42 7.11 17.13
CA ASN A 77 -3.06 6.00 17.85
C ASN A 77 -2.06 5.16 18.67
N ASN A 78 -0.86 5.67 18.93
CA ASN A 78 0.18 5.01 19.72
C ASN A 78 0.62 3.63 19.20
N PHE A 79 0.49 3.38 17.90
CA PHE A 79 1.08 2.21 17.24
C PHE A 79 2.56 2.47 16.93
N PRO A 80 3.44 1.46 17.10
CA PRO A 80 4.84 1.60 16.74
C PRO A 80 4.97 1.75 15.22
N VAL A 81 5.83 2.68 14.80
CA VAL A 81 6.21 2.87 13.40
C VAL A 81 7.71 2.69 13.28
N ALA A 82 8.14 1.80 12.40
CA ALA A 82 9.56 1.61 12.12
C ALA A 82 10.17 2.89 11.52
N ASN A 83 11.42 3.18 11.87
CA ASN A 83 12.14 4.30 11.27
C ASN A 83 12.24 4.12 9.75
N PRO A 84 12.36 5.21 8.97
CA PRO A 84 12.72 5.12 7.57
C PRO A 84 13.96 4.27 7.35
N VAL A 85 14.02 3.60 6.20
CA VAL A 85 15.19 2.85 5.76
C VAL A 85 16.32 3.84 5.47
N ASP A 86 17.54 3.47 5.84
CA ASP A 86 18.73 4.25 5.51
C ASP A 86 18.80 4.48 3.98
N PRO A 87 18.93 5.72 3.50
CA PRO A 87 19.02 6.01 2.07
C PRO A 87 20.12 5.23 1.35
N ASP A 88 21.23 4.91 2.02
CA ASP A 88 22.32 4.13 1.43
C ASP A 88 21.87 2.68 1.18
N VAL A 89 21.04 2.10 2.05
CA VAL A 89 20.47 0.74 1.85
C VAL A 89 19.54 0.72 0.63
N ILE A 90 18.69 1.74 0.47
CA ILE A 90 17.82 1.88 -0.71
C ILE A 90 18.68 2.05 -1.98
N ALA A 91 19.69 2.93 -1.92
CA ALA A 91 20.56 3.23 -3.05
C ALA A 91 21.39 2.00 -3.48
N ASP A 92 21.88 1.23 -2.51
CA ASP A 92 22.61 -0.01 -2.77
C ASP A 92 21.73 -1.04 -3.45
N LEU A 93 20.49 -1.23 -2.97
CA LEU A 93 19.51 -2.08 -3.63
C LEU A 93 19.24 -1.62 -5.07
N MET A 94 19.08 -0.33 -5.31
CA MET A 94 18.74 0.16 -6.65
C MET A 94 19.89 0.08 -7.67
N ARG A 95 21.15 -0.03 -7.23
CA ARG A 95 22.34 0.08 -8.11
C ARG A 95 23.13 -1.21 -8.27
N ASN A 96 23.12 -2.07 -7.26
CA ASN A 96 23.99 -3.25 -7.23
C ASN A 96 23.29 -4.49 -7.76
N ALA A 97 24.06 -5.42 -8.34
CA ALA A 97 23.53 -6.73 -8.68
C ALA A 97 23.42 -7.61 -7.42
N ALA A 98 22.57 -8.63 -7.49
CA ALA A 98 22.48 -9.64 -6.43
C ALA A 98 23.87 -10.27 -6.16
N PRO A 99 24.22 -10.58 -4.89
CA PRO A 99 25.50 -11.19 -4.55
C PRO A 99 25.82 -12.45 -5.35
N ALA A 100 27.07 -12.57 -5.80
CA ALA A 100 27.51 -13.62 -6.72
C ALA A 100 27.59 -15.01 -6.06
N GLU A 101 27.54 -15.07 -4.73
CA GLU A 101 27.51 -16.28 -3.92
C GLU A 101 26.08 -16.81 -3.69
N TRP A 102 25.04 -16.00 -3.93
CA TRP A 102 23.66 -16.44 -3.76
C TRP A 102 23.29 -17.48 -4.80
N ASP A 103 22.42 -18.42 -4.45
CA ASP A 103 21.84 -19.35 -5.43
C ASP A 103 20.92 -18.60 -6.43
N ALA A 104 20.51 -19.30 -7.50
CA ALA A 104 19.72 -18.70 -8.57
C ALA A 104 18.37 -18.15 -8.07
N GLN A 105 17.82 -18.74 -7.02
CA GLN A 105 16.51 -18.41 -6.51
C GLN A 105 16.54 -17.14 -5.66
N LYS A 106 17.51 -17.02 -4.75
CA LYS A 106 17.75 -15.80 -3.99
C LYS A 106 18.09 -14.62 -4.90
N ARG A 107 18.89 -14.83 -5.96
CA ARG A 107 19.15 -13.78 -6.95
C ARG A 107 17.89 -13.34 -7.67
N ARG A 108 17.03 -14.28 -8.08
CA ARG A 108 15.75 -13.94 -8.72
C ARG A 108 14.84 -13.13 -7.79
N VAL A 109 14.75 -13.50 -6.51
CA VAL A 109 14.00 -12.71 -5.50
C VAL A 109 14.55 -11.29 -5.40
N TYR A 110 15.87 -11.15 -5.31
CA TYR A 110 16.52 -9.84 -5.27
C TYR A 110 16.20 -8.99 -6.50
N GLU A 111 16.36 -9.57 -7.69
CA GLU A 111 16.11 -8.89 -8.97
C GLU A 111 14.65 -8.46 -9.11
N ASP A 112 13.70 -9.28 -8.68
CA ASP A 112 12.28 -8.92 -8.68
C ASP A 112 11.98 -7.77 -7.70
N ILE A 113 12.48 -7.85 -6.45
CA ILE A 113 12.30 -6.78 -5.46
C ILE A 113 12.96 -5.48 -5.95
N GLN A 114 14.19 -5.55 -6.46
CA GLN A 114 14.89 -4.42 -7.06
C GLN A 114 14.08 -3.81 -8.19
N ARG A 115 13.52 -4.63 -9.09
CA ARG A 115 12.67 -4.18 -10.19
C ARG A 115 11.41 -3.47 -9.70
N LEU A 116 10.74 -3.99 -8.67
CA LEU A 116 9.61 -3.31 -8.04
C LEU A 116 10.04 -1.94 -7.49
N MET A 117 11.12 -1.91 -6.71
CA MET A 117 11.63 -0.70 -6.07
C MET A 117 12.04 0.39 -7.06
N ILE A 118 12.60 0.02 -8.22
CA ILE A 118 13.00 0.97 -9.26
C ILE A 118 11.80 1.52 -10.03
N ASN A 119 10.81 0.68 -10.34
CA ASN A 119 9.73 1.05 -11.26
C ASN A 119 8.51 1.65 -10.56
N ARG A 120 8.33 1.41 -9.25
CA ARG A 120 7.14 1.82 -8.48
C ARG A 120 7.51 2.77 -7.36
N LEU A 121 7.72 4.04 -7.71
CA LEU A 121 8.06 5.09 -6.74
C LEU A 121 6.97 5.33 -5.70
N ASP A 122 5.71 5.08 -6.06
CA ASP A 122 4.57 5.17 -5.16
C ASP A 122 4.59 4.09 -4.07
N TYR A 123 5.30 2.98 -4.30
CA TYR A 123 5.60 1.97 -3.30
C TYR A 123 6.94 2.23 -2.61
N SER A 124 8.02 2.46 -3.37
CA SER A 124 9.37 2.61 -2.79
C SER A 124 9.49 3.82 -1.88
N GLY A 125 8.76 4.90 -2.16
CA GLY A 125 8.69 6.09 -1.31
C GLY A 125 8.16 5.82 0.10
N MET A 126 7.45 4.70 0.31
CA MET A 126 7.05 4.27 1.66
C MET A 126 8.27 4.06 2.57
N PHE A 127 9.38 3.52 2.06
CA PHE A 127 10.59 3.25 2.83
C PHE A 127 11.37 4.51 3.23
N GLU A 128 11.14 5.64 2.56
CA GLU A 128 11.63 6.96 2.99
C GLU A 128 10.82 7.51 4.18
N ILE A 129 9.66 6.92 4.46
CA ILE A 129 8.70 7.36 5.48
C ILE A 129 8.71 6.40 6.68
N MET A 130 8.75 5.09 6.44
CA MET A 130 8.75 4.01 7.44
C MET A 130 9.20 2.67 6.83
N ASP A 131 9.87 1.83 7.63
CA ASP A 131 10.34 0.51 7.18
C ASP A 131 9.32 -0.61 7.44
N GLY A 132 8.26 -0.64 6.64
CA GLY A 132 7.13 -1.55 6.87
C GLY A 132 6.30 -1.16 8.10
N LEU A 133 5.28 -1.97 8.41
CA LEU A 133 4.40 -1.74 9.57
C LEU A 133 3.60 -2.98 9.97
N GLU A 134 3.10 -2.94 11.20
CA GLU A 134 2.03 -3.81 11.68
C GLU A 134 0.87 -2.98 12.23
N TYR A 135 -0.35 -3.26 11.77
CA TYR A 135 -1.56 -2.55 12.20
C TYR A 135 -2.77 -3.47 12.18
N ASN A 136 -3.37 -3.75 13.34
CA ASN A 136 -4.58 -4.59 13.47
C ASN A 136 -4.49 -5.95 12.73
N GLY A 137 -3.31 -6.57 12.69
CA GLY A 137 -3.07 -7.84 11.99
C GLY A 137 -2.72 -7.70 10.50
N LEU A 138 -2.75 -6.49 9.96
CA LEU A 138 -2.11 -6.13 8.69
C LEU A 138 -0.59 -6.07 8.91
N THR A 139 0.18 -6.65 8.01
CA THR A 139 1.63 -6.49 7.95
C THR A 139 2.00 -6.01 6.55
N LEU A 140 2.74 -4.90 6.46
CA LEU A 140 3.51 -4.57 5.26
C LEU A 140 4.97 -4.87 5.55
N TYR A 141 5.61 -5.58 4.62
CA TYR A 141 6.94 -6.11 4.84
C TYR A 141 8.01 -5.02 4.90
N SER A 142 8.95 -5.19 5.82
CA SER A 142 10.12 -4.33 5.94
C SER A 142 11.17 -4.65 4.89
N LEU A 143 12.05 -3.70 4.63
CA LEU A 143 13.16 -3.80 3.70
C LEU A 143 14.49 -3.97 4.44
N ALA A 144 14.73 -3.21 5.52
CA ALA A 144 16.02 -3.22 6.20
C ALA A 144 16.21 -4.46 7.09
N GLN A 145 17.48 -4.74 7.42
CA GLN A 145 17.82 -5.67 8.49
C GLN A 145 17.53 -5.02 9.84
N ALA A 146 17.20 -5.82 10.86
CA ALA A 146 17.05 -5.30 12.21
C ALA A 146 18.40 -4.84 12.78
N GLU A 147 18.36 -4.14 13.92
CA GLU A 147 19.57 -3.59 14.58
C GLU A 147 20.62 -4.64 14.93
N ASN A 148 20.23 -5.91 15.06
CA ASN A 148 21.14 -7.04 15.30
C ASN A 148 21.82 -7.57 14.02
N GLY A 149 21.57 -6.94 12.86
CA GLY A 149 22.08 -7.36 11.56
C GLY A 149 21.31 -8.52 10.91
N GLU A 150 20.24 -9.00 11.54
CA GLU A 150 19.39 -10.07 11.00
C GLU A 150 18.05 -9.48 10.56
N PRO A 151 17.51 -9.85 9.39
CA PRO A 151 16.17 -9.40 9.01
C PRO A 151 15.10 -10.01 9.93
N VAL A 152 14.09 -9.22 10.27
CA VAL A 152 12.91 -9.72 10.98
C VAL A 152 12.10 -10.64 10.08
N TRP A 153 11.28 -11.52 10.67
CA TRP A 153 10.43 -12.45 9.92
C TRP A 153 9.62 -11.76 8.80
N SER A 154 9.05 -10.59 9.09
CA SER A 154 8.27 -9.78 8.14
C SER A 154 9.12 -9.03 7.10
N ASN A 155 10.40 -9.37 6.93
CA ASN A 155 11.25 -8.77 5.91
C ASN A 155 10.93 -9.30 4.51
N ILE A 156 10.87 -8.40 3.52
CA ILE A 156 10.48 -8.68 2.15
C ILE A 156 11.34 -9.78 1.49
N TYR A 157 12.64 -9.85 1.77
CA TYR A 157 13.50 -10.90 1.22
C TYR A 157 13.19 -12.25 1.84
N ILE A 158 13.05 -12.31 3.18
CA ILE A 158 12.74 -13.56 3.89
C ILE A 158 11.43 -14.14 3.35
N ARG A 159 10.37 -13.34 3.31
CA ARG A 159 9.04 -13.79 2.90
C ARG A 159 9.00 -14.24 1.44
N ASN A 160 9.69 -13.54 0.54
CA ASN A 160 9.75 -13.92 -0.87
C ASN A 160 10.68 -15.10 -1.17
N VAL A 161 11.71 -15.34 -0.36
CA VAL A 161 12.51 -16.57 -0.46
C VAL A 161 11.68 -17.76 0.04
N GLU A 162 11.09 -17.67 1.23
CA GLU A 162 10.32 -18.76 1.84
C GLU A 162 9.15 -19.25 0.99
N ILE A 163 8.44 -18.35 0.29
CA ILE A 163 7.27 -18.75 -0.53
C ILE A 163 7.68 -19.43 -1.84
N ARG A 164 8.89 -19.14 -2.34
CA ARG A 164 9.39 -19.66 -3.60
C ARG A 164 10.23 -20.92 -3.37
N ASP A 165 10.97 -20.97 -2.26
CA ASP A 165 11.95 -21.99 -1.91
C ASP A 165 11.50 -22.71 -0.64
N ASN A 166 10.52 -23.61 -0.79
CA ASN A 166 9.90 -24.31 0.32
C ASN A 166 9.90 -25.83 0.08
N ASP A 167 10.45 -26.58 1.04
CA ASP A 167 10.53 -28.04 0.95
C ASP A 167 9.15 -28.73 1.04
N ILE A 168 8.12 -28.05 1.54
CA ILE A 168 6.79 -28.60 1.75
C ILE A 168 5.89 -28.32 0.54
N TYR A 169 5.74 -27.04 0.18
CA TYR A 169 4.87 -26.61 -0.89
C TYR A 169 5.24 -25.23 -1.40
N VAL A 170 5.38 -25.11 -2.71
CA VAL A 170 5.58 -23.84 -3.42
C VAL A 170 4.31 -23.52 -4.18
N ASP A 171 3.69 -22.38 -3.86
CA ASP A 171 2.46 -21.95 -4.53
C ASP A 171 2.78 -21.38 -5.92
N PRO A 172 2.40 -22.07 -7.01
CA PRO A 172 2.73 -21.63 -8.37
C PRO A 172 2.15 -20.25 -8.69
N ASN A 173 1.05 -19.84 -8.05
CA ASN A 173 0.37 -18.58 -8.32
C ASN A 173 1.11 -17.36 -7.72
N LEU A 174 2.06 -17.59 -6.80
CA LEU A 174 2.80 -16.53 -6.12
C LEU A 174 4.27 -16.46 -6.57
N THR A 175 4.79 -17.51 -7.22
CA THR A 175 6.22 -17.58 -7.57
C THR A 175 6.73 -16.53 -8.55
N ASP A 176 5.84 -15.90 -9.31
CA ASP A 176 6.14 -14.86 -10.29
C ASP A 176 5.79 -13.44 -9.81
N LYS A 177 5.45 -13.28 -8.52
CA LYS A 177 5.04 -12.01 -7.89
C LYS A 177 5.94 -11.66 -6.73
N VAL A 178 6.03 -10.37 -6.41
CA VAL A 178 6.69 -9.92 -5.17
C VAL A 178 5.64 -9.77 -4.10
N LEU A 179 5.75 -10.56 -3.03
CA LEU A 179 4.91 -10.37 -1.85
C LEU A 179 5.40 -9.13 -1.09
N ILE A 180 4.47 -8.27 -0.71
CA ILE A 180 4.77 -6.98 -0.06
C ILE A 180 4.12 -6.86 1.33
N GLY A 181 3.31 -7.85 1.71
CA GLY A 181 2.63 -7.89 2.98
C GLY A 181 1.56 -8.98 3.04
N GLU A 182 0.84 -9.03 4.15
CA GLU A 182 -0.25 -9.96 4.38
C GLU A 182 -1.15 -9.50 5.53
N ASP A 183 -2.33 -10.13 5.63
CA ASP A 183 -3.13 -10.15 6.86
C ASP A 183 -3.52 -11.60 7.20
N ALA A 184 -4.49 -11.79 8.10
CA ALA A 184 -4.92 -13.12 8.49
C ALA A 184 -5.43 -13.98 7.31
N MET A 185 -6.16 -13.38 6.36
CA MET A 185 -6.87 -14.08 5.28
C MET A 185 -6.24 -13.86 3.90
N SER A 186 -5.48 -12.78 3.74
CA SER A 186 -5.00 -12.32 2.45
C SER A 186 -3.48 -12.20 2.40
N VAL A 187 -2.93 -12.35 1.20
CA VAL A 187 -1.55 -11.99 0.86
C VAL A 187 -1.56 -10.84 -0.14
N PHE A 188 -0.60 -9.94 0.01
CA PHE A 188 -0.45 -8.74 -0.80
C PHE A 188 0.72 -8.91 -1.74
N ALA A 189 0.48 -8.72 -3.03
CA ALA A 189 1.48 -9.01 -4.04
C ALA A 189 1.53 -7.92 -5.11
N TYR A 190 2.71 -7.70 -5.67
CA TYR A 190 2.88 -6.94 -6.90
C TYR A 190 3.02 -7.89 -8.09
N ASN A 191 2.20 -7.68 -9.11
CA ASN A 191 2.14 -8.47 -10.33
C ASN A 191 2.81 -7.71 -11.48
N PHE A 192 3.99 -8.18 -11.91
CA PHE A 192 4.73 -7.56 -13.01
C PHE A 192 4.04 -7.64 -14.38
N LYS A 193 3.18 -8.65 -14.58
CA LYS A 193 2.54 -8.88 -15.88
C LYS A 193 1.51 -7.81 -16.16
N ASP A 194 0.71 -7.49 -15.15
CA ASP A 194 -0.42 -6.57 -15.25
C ASP A 194 -0.10 -5.19 -14.65
N ASP A 195 1.13 -4.99 -14.14
CA ASP A 195 1.63 -3.77 -13.49
C ASP A 195 0.68 -3.22 -12.42
N CYS A 196 0.29 -4.09 -11.50
CA CYS A 196 -0.66 -3.75 -10.45
C CYS A 196 -0.32 -4.42 -9.13
N PHE A 197 -0.85 -3.84 -8.05
CA PHE A 197 -0.88 -4.47 -6.74
C PHE A 197 -2.16 -5.29 -6.60
N GLU A 198 -2.05 -6.44 -5.94
CA GLU A 198 -3.12 -7.40 -5.80
C GLU A 198 -3.31 -7.77 -4.33
N ILE A 199 -4.57 -7.88 -3.93
CA ILE A 199 -4.98 -8.53 -2.68
C ILE A 199 -5.50 -9.91 -3.07
N ARG A 200 -4.88 -10.97 -2.55
CA ARG A 200 -5.21 -12.37 -2.89
C ARG A 200 -5.63 -13.15 -1.66
N ASP A 201 -6.64 -14.00 -1.81
CA ASP A 201 -7.08 -14.91 -0.75
C ASP A 201 -6.03 -16.00 -0.52
N LYS A 202 -5.64 -16.26 0.73
CA LYS A 202 -4.64 -17.29 1.07
C LYS A 202 -5.12 -18.72 0.81
N ALA A 203 -6.44 -18.97 0.83
CA ALA A 203 -7.02 -20.27 0.51
C ALA A 203 -7.24 -20.47 -0.99
N SER A 204 -7.27 -19.39 -1.79
CA SER A 204 -7.42 -19.43 -3.25
C SER A 204 -6.57 -18.35 -3.92
N THR A 205 -5.25 -18.60 -3.97
CA THR A 205 -4.26 -17.66 -4.49
C THR A 205 -4.26 -17.50 -6.00
N GLU A 206 -5.06 -18.29 -6.74
CA GLU A 206 -5.17 -18.18 -8.20
C GLU A 206 -5.84 -16.87 -8.64
N PHE A 207 -6.77 -16.34 -7.84
CA PHE A 207 -7.51 -15.12 -8.15
C PHE A 207 -7.13 -13.96 -7.22
N ALA A 208 -7.04 -12.76 -7.79
CA ALA A 208 -7.02 -11.53 -7.01
C ALA A 208 -8.45 -11.17 -6.59
N ILE A 209 -8.63 -10.86 -5.31
CA ILE A 209 -9.86 -10.30 -4.75
C ILE A 209 -10.03 -8.87 -5.28
N GLU A 210 -8.94 -8.09 -5.21
CA GLU A 210 -8.86 -6.74 -5.72
C GLU A 210 -7.52 -6.51 -6.43
N SER A 211 -7.52 -5.59 -7.39
CA SER A 211 -6.33 -5.15 -8.11
C SER A 211 -6.32 -3.63 -8.19
N HIS A 212 -5.17 -3.03 -7.88
CA HIS A 212 -5.00 -1.59 -7.80
C HIS A 212 -3.80 -1.15 -8.61
N VAL A 213 -3.98 -0.10 -9.40
CA VAL A 213 -2.86 0.46 -10.17
C VAL A 213 -1.89 1.14 -9.22
N ASN A 214 -2.39 1.91 -8.26
CA ASN A 214 -1.57 2.70 -7.33
C ASN A 214 -1.45 2.05 -5.96
N PHE A 215 -0.30 2.24 -5.30
CA PHE A 215 -0.07 1.69 -3.96
C PHE A 215 -0.99 2.31 -2.90
N SER A 216 -1.28 3.61 -3.02
CA SER A 216 -2.22 4.31 -2.12
C SER A 216 -3.66 3.79 -2.22
N GLU A 217 -4.11 3.39 -3.41
CA GLU A 217 -5.42 2.78 -3.60
C GLU A 217 -5.51 1.44 -2.87
N MET A 218 -4.47 0.59 -3.04
CA MET A 218 -4.36 -0.65 -2.29
C MET A 218 -4.33 -0.39 -0.79
N LEU A 219 -3.49 0.54 -0.33
CA LEU A 219 -3.38 0.88 1.09
C LEU A 219 -4.73 1.33 1.66
N SER A 220 -5.49 2.10 0.88
CA SER A 220 -6.83 2.55 1.26
C SER A 220 -7.81 1.38 1.38
N ALA A 221 -7.79 0.43 0.44
CA ALA A 221 -8.60 -0.78 0.50
C ALA A 221 -8.25 -1.62 1.74
N LEU A 222 -6.96 -1.78 2.06
CA LEU A 222 -6.49 -2.54 3.21
C LEU A 222 -6.91 -1.94 4.57
N ILE A 223 -6.96 -0.62 4.68
CA ILE A 223 -7.35 0.05 5.93
C ILE A 223 -8.87 0.16 6.06
N ASP A 224 -9.60 0.32 4.96
CA ASP A 224 -11.07 0.35 4.98
C ASP A 224 -11.68 -1.01 5.38
N THR A 225 -11.02 -2.16 5.12
CA THR A 225 -11.49 -3.49 5.58
C THR A 225 -11.30 -3.74 7.07
N MET A 226 -10.52 -2.90 7.77
CA MET A 226 -10.21 -3.04 9.20
C MET A 226 -11.04 -2.11 10.09
N ASN A 227 -11.97 -1.34 9.53
CA ASN A 227 -12.81 -0.36 10.23
C ASN A 227 -14.29 -0.73 10.28
#